data_AF-A0A9Q9F473-F1
#
_entry.id   AF-A0A9Q9F473-F1
#
_cell.length_a   1.000
_cell.length_b   1.000
_cell.length_c   1.000
_cell.angle_alpha   90.00
_cell.angle_beta   90.00
_cell.angle_gamma   90.00
#
_symmetry.space_group_name_H-M   'P 1'
#
loop_
_entity.id
_entity.type
_entity.pdbx_description
1 polymer ?
#
loop_
_entity_poly.entity_id
_entity_poly.type
_entity_poly.pdbx_seq_one_letter_code
_entity_poly.pdbx_strand_id
1 'polypeptide(L)'
;MKSIFQSIKTFNWRLWLVIAITLFVPSLYKTLRIYFLGDMPNEWGVNIASQLSWVNLIYEILEEGLILPMFFLLGKSFNSKEEIENKTRVGLIISGSMYAVLSALIFALAKPLCNLMASNSLQ
;
A
#
# COMPACT_ATOMS: atom_id res chain seq x y z
N MET A 1 22.91 32.49 -3.81
CA MET A 1 23.72 31.27 -3.51
C MET A 1 24.04 31.09 -2.02
N LYS A 2 24.51 32.11 -1.26
CA LYS A 2 24.78 31.97 0.20
C LYS A 2 23.56 31.52 1.04
N SER A 3 22.35 31.98 0.69
CA SER A 3 21.11 31.61 1.38
C SER A 3 20.72 30.13 1.22
N ILE A 4 21.03 29.53 0.07
CA ILE A 4 20.74 28.11 -0.22
C ILE A 4 21.65 27.22 0.65
N PHE A 5 22.92 27.57 0.76
CA PHE A 5 23.88 26.86 1.63
C PHE A 5 23.52 26.94 3.12
N GLN A 6 22.98 28.07 3.58
CA GLN A 6 22.48 28.21 4.96
C GLN A 6 21.21 27.37 5.20
N SER A 7 20.33 27.28 4.21
CA SER A 7 19.11 26.46 4.29
C SER A 7 19.43 24.96 4.28
N ILE A 8 20.41 24.53 3.49
CA ILE A 8 20.90 23.14 3.46
C ILE A 8 21.48 22.70 4.82
N LYS A 9 22.11 23.60 5.56
CA LYS A 9 22.74 23.30 6.86
C LYS A 9 21.72 23.23 8.01
N THR A 10 20.56 23.87 7.86
CA THR A 10 19.45 23.84 8.84
C THR A 10 18.44 22.72 8.55
N PHE A 11 18.58 22.06 7.40
CA PHE A 11 17.73 20.96 6.99
C PHE A 11 17.96 19.70 7.85
N ASN A 12 16.88 19.06 8.28
CA ASN A 12 16.96 17.84 9.08
C ASN A 12 17.24 16.62 8.20
N TRP A 13 18.52 16.43 7.87
CA TRP A 13 19.01 15.34 7.03
C TRP A 13 18.66 13.95 7.55
N ARG A 14 18.58 13.77 8.89
CA ARG A 14 18.17 12.50 9.48
C ARG A 14 16.71 12.18 9.18
N LEU A 15 15.81 13.16 9.37
CA LEU A 15 14.39 12.99 9.03
C LEU A 15 14.21 12.75 7.53
N TRP A 16 14.91 13.52 6.70
CA TRP A 16 14.82 13.36 5.25
C TRP A 16 15.30 11.99 4.79
N LEU A 17 16.42 11.48 5.31
CA LEU A 17 16.89 10.13 4.99
C LEU A 17 15.91 9.06 5.44
N VAL A 18 15.30 9.20 6.62
CA VAL A 18 14.28 8.24 7.09
C VAL A 18 13.09 8.21 6.14
N ILE A 19 12.57 9.37 5.75
CA ILE A 19 11.46 9.45 4.78
C ILE A 19 11.88 8.88 3.42
N ALA A 20 13.06 9.25 2.93
CA ALA A 20 13.59 8.79 1.66
C ALA A 20 13.72 7.25 1.62
N ILE A 21 14.29 6.64 2.65
CA ILE A 21 14.43 5.18 2.76
C ILE A 21 13.07 4.51 2.87
N THR A 22 12.15 5.07 3.66
CA THR A 22 10.79 4.53 3.86
C THR A 22 10.02 4.45 2.53
N LEU A 23 10.26 5.40 1.61
CA LEU A 23 9.63 5.40 0.28
C LEU A 23 10.44 4.62 -0.76
N PHE A 24 11.77 4.67 -0.68
CA PHE A 24 12.66 4.05 -1.66
C PHE A 24 12.65 2.52 -1.59
N VAL A 25 12.69 1.95 -0.37
CA VAL A 25 12.76 0.50 -0.19
C VAL A 25 11.53 -0.23 -0.79
N PRO A 26 10.28 0.18 -0.53
CA PRO A 26 9.11 -0.42 -1.15
C PRO A 26 9.10 -0.23 -2.67
N SER A 27 9.50 0.94 -3.16
CA SER A 27 9.55 1.21 -4.60
C SER A 27 10.55 0.30 -5.30
N LEU A 28 11.74 0.14 -4.74
CA LEU A 28 12.77 -0.74 -5.28
C LEU A 28 12.30 -2.20 -5.32
N TYR A 29 11.70 -2.69 -4.24
CA TYR A 29 11.13 -4.04 -4.19
C TYR A 29 10.06 -4.26 -5.27
N LYS A 30 9.11 -3.32 -5.41
CA LYS A 30 8.04 -3.40 -6.42
C LYS A 30 8.62 -3.46 -7.84
N THR A 31 9.60 -2.60 -8.16
CA THR A 31 10.24 -2.57 -9.48
C THR A 31 10.98 -3.87 -9.79
N LEU A 32 11.82 -4.35 -8.86
CA LEU A 32 12.57 -5.59 -9.05
C LEU A 32 11.64 -6.78 -9.20
N ARG A 33 10.58 -6.86 -8.38
CA ARG A 33 9.57 -7.92 -8.47
C ARG A 33 8.91 -7.96 -9.84
N ILE A 34 8.47 -6.82 -10.37
CA ILE A 34 7.81 -6.77 -11.68
C ILE A 34 8.79 -7.15 -12.80
N TYR A 35 10.04 -6.67 -12.72
CA TYR A 35 11.09 -7.03 -13.67
C TYR A 35 11.30 -8.56 -13.74
N PHE A 36 11.45 -9.22 -12.58
CA PHE A 36 11.61 -10.68 -12.53
C PHE A 36 10.35 -11.45 -12.97
N LEU A 37 9.14 -10.92 -12.73
CA LEU A 37 7.91 -11.52 -13.25
C LEU A 37 7.80 -11.39 -14.78
N GLY A 38 8.31 -10.31 -15.37
CA GLY A 38 8.31 -10.09 -16.81
C GLY A 38 9.35 -10.94 -17.56
N ASP A 39 10.45 -11.29 -16.92
CA ASP A 39 11.53 -12.12 -17.49
C ASP A 39 11.21 -13.63 -17.46
N MET A 40 10.02 -14.03 -16.99
CA MET A 40 9.61 -15.43 -16.99
C MET A 40 9.40 -15.95 -18.42
N PRO A 41 9.93 -17.14 -18.78
CA PRO A 41 10.00 -17.63 -20.16
C PRO A 41 8.67 -18.01 -20.82
N ASN A 42 7.54 -17.84 -20.13
CA ASN A 42 6.20 -18.09 -20.66
C ASN A 42 5.39 -16.79 -20.70
N GLU A 43 4.55 -16.61 -21.72
CA GLU A 43 3.62 -15.47 -21.92
C GLU A 43 2.69 -15.20 -20.72
N TRP A 44 2.69 -16.07 -19.72
CA TRP A 44 1.93 -15.96 -18.48
C TRP A 44 2.49 -14.91 -17.51
N GLY A 45 3.78 -14.55 -17.60
CA GLY A 45 4.41 -13.57 -16.69
C GLY A 45 3.71 -12.19 -16.73
N VAL A 46 3.38 -11.72 -17.93
CA VAL A 46 2.68 -10.44 -18.14
C VAL A 46 1.22 -10.52 -17.65
N ASN A 47 0.52 -11.62 -17.91
CA ASN A 47 -0.85 -11.83 -17.43
C ASN A 47 -0.92 -11.88 -15.90
N ILE A 48 0.03 -12.56 -15.25
CA ILE A 48 0.12 -12.63 -13.78
C ILE A 48 0.45 -11.25 -13.20
N ALA A 49 1.39 -10.51 -13.80
CA ALA A 49 1.73 -9.16 -13.35
C ALA A 49 0.53 -8.19 -13.43
N SER A 50 -0.25 -8.27 -14.52
CA SER A 50 -1.46 -7.46 -14.71
C SER A 50 -2.57 -7.83 -13.70
N GLN A 51 -2.86 -9.11 -13.53
CA GLN A 51 -3.82 -9.60 -12.53
C GLN A 51 -3.43 -9.18 -11.11
N LEU A 52 -2.15 -9.30 -10.76
CA LEU A 52 -1.63 -8.88 -9.48
C LEU A 52 -1.74 -7.35 -9.28
N SER A 53 -1.55 -6.55 -10.33
CA SER A 53 -1.73 -5.09 -10.27
C SER A 53 -3.15 -4.71 -9.88
N TRP A 54 -4.16 -5.41 -10.40
CA TRP A 54 -5.56 -5.20 -10.02
C TRP A 54 -5.83 -5.54 -8.56
N VAL A 55 -5.30 -6.67 -8.08
CA VAL A 55 -5.40 -7.05 -6.67
C VAL A 55 -4.74 -5.99 -5.78
N ASN A 56 -3.54 -5.52 -6.14
CA ASN A 56 -2.85 -4.45 -5.42
C ASN A 56 -3.67 -3.16 -5.40
N LEU A 57 -4.27 -2.77 -6.52
CA LEU A 57 -5.09 -1.55 -6.61
C LEU A 57 -6.31 -1.62 -5.68
N ILE A 58 -6.96 -2.78 -5.56
CA ILE A 58 -8.09 -2.96 -4.65
C ILE A 58 -7.65 -2.77 -3.18
N TYR A 59 -6.50 -3.34 -2.81
CA TYR A 59 -5.93 -3.14 -1.47
C TYR A 59 -5.50 -1.69 -1.22
N GLU A 60 -4.96 -1.01 -2.23
CA GLU A 60 -4.58 0.40 -2.15
C GLU A 60 -5.81 1.28 -1.86
N ILE A 61 -6.91 1.08 -2.61
CA ILE A 61 -8.17 1.81 -2.38
C ILE A 61 -8.71 1.53 -0.97
N LEU A 62 -8.64 0.29 -0.49
CA LEU A 62 -9.05 -0.07 0.87
C LEU A 62 -8.20 0.68 1.92
N GLU A 63 -6.88 0.66 1.76
CA GLU A 63 -5.96 1.32 2.70
C GLU A 63 -6.14 2.83 2.73
N GLU A 64 -6.21 3.48 1.57
CA GLU A 64 -6.44 4.92 1.47
C GLU A 64 -7.80 5.32 2.07
N GLY A 65 -8.83 4.51 1.80
CA GLY A 65 -10.17 4.71 2.38
C GLY A 65 -10.20 4.57 3.90
N LEU A 66 -9.31 3.75 4.49
CA LEU A 66 -9.22 3.53 5.93
C LEU A 66 -8.32 4.53 6.66
N ILE A 67 -7.24 4.98 6.03
CA ILE A 67 -6.26 5.89 6.62
C ILE A 67 -6.93 7.19 7.09
N LEU A 68 -7.79 7.79 6.27
CA LEU A 68 -8.43 9.08 6.59
C LEU A 68 -9.32 9.02 7.85
N PRO A 69 -10.31 8.10 7.95
CA PRO A 69 -11.09 7.92 9.17
C PRO A 69 -10.23 7.61 10.39
N MET A 70 -9.21 6.76 10.24
CA MET A 70 -8.32 6.38 11.33
C MET A 70 -7.53 7.58 11.86
N PHE A 71 -6.97 8.40 10.97
CA PHE A 71 -6.30 9.64 11.35
C PHE A 71 -7.23 10.58 12.12
N PHE A 72 -8.48 10.72 11.66
CA PHE A 72 -9.47 11.56 12.33
C PHE A 72 -9.82 11.03 13.74
N LEU A 73 -10.09 9.74 13.87
CA LEU A 73 -10.47 9.11 15.15
C LEU A 73 -9.33 9.17 16.18
N LEU A 74 -8.10 8.92 15.74
CA LEU A 74 -6.91 8.99 16.60
C LEU A 74 -6.60 10.46 16.98
N GLY A 75 -6.68 11.38 16.02
CA GLY A 75 -6.43 12.81 16.25
C GLY A 75 -7.41 13.44 17.25
N LYS A 76 -8.69 13.05 17.23
CA LYS A 76 -9.70 13.56 18.18
C LYS A 76 -9.42 13.16 19.63
N SER A 77 -8.67 12.09 19.86
CA SER A 77 -8.55 11.41 21.15
C SER A 77 -7.26 11.75 21.89
N PHE A 78 -6.44 12.63 21.32
CA PHE A 78 -5.06 12.89 21.75
C PHE A 78 -4.91 13.31 23.23
N ASN A 79 -5.98 13.80 23.85
CA ASN A 79 -5.98 14.29 25.23
C ASN A 79 -6.21 13.21 26.29
N SER A 80 -6.62 11.98 25.93
CA SER A 80 -6.83 10.88 26.88
C SER A 80 -6.15 9.60 26.40
N LYS A 81 -5.16 9.10 27.16
CA LYS A 81 -4.42 7.88 26.84
C LYS A 81 -5.34 6.66 26.70
N GLU A 82 -6.32 6.54 27.59
CA GLU A 82 -7.28 5.43 27.60
C GLU A 82 -8.19 5.46 26.36
N GLU A 83 -8.61 6.66 25.94
CA GLU A 83 -9.44 6.82 24.75
C GLU A 83 -8.66 6.54 23.45
N ILE A 84 -7.38 6.92 23.39
CA ILE A 84 -6.48 6.55 22.28
C ILE A 84 -6.29 5.05 22.22
N GLU A 85 -6.02 4.40 23.35
CA GLU A 85 -5.79 2.95 23.39
C GLU A 85 -7.02 2.19 22.87
N ASN A 86 -8.21 2.52 23.40
CA ASN A 86 -9.43 1.84 23.01
C ASN A 86 -9.76 2.08 21.52
N LYS A 87 -9.62 3.31 21.03
CA LYS A 87 -9.88 3.63 19.61
C LYS A 87 -8.84 3.03 18.68
N THR A 88 -7.57 2.93 19.10
CA THR A 88 -6.53 2.24 18.33
C THR A 88 -6.84 0.76 18.24
N ARG A 89 -7.22 0.11 19.36
CA ARG A 89 -7.61 -1.29 19.38
C ARG A 89 -8.82 -1.57 18.47
N VAL A 90 -9.87 -0.76 18.60
CA VAL A 90 -11.06 -0.88 17.76
C VAL A 90 -10.72 -0.63 16.30
N GLY A 91 -9.93 0.40 16.01
CA GLY A 91 -9.47 0.72 14.66
C GLY A 91 -8.66 -0.42 14.02
N LEU A 92 -7.77 -1.06 14.78
CA LEU A 92 -7.02 -2.24 14.33
C LEU A 92 -7.93 -3.45 14.06
N ILE A 93 -8.94 -3.67 14.89
CA ILE A 93 -9.91 -4.76 14.68
C ILE A 93 -10.72 -4.49 13.41
N ILE A 94 -11.20 -3.25 13.21
CA ILE A 94 -11.97 -2.87 12.03
C ILE A 94 -11.11 -2.98 10.77
N SER A 95 -9.91 -2.40 10.74
CA SER A 95 -9.04 -2.46 9.57
C SER A 95 -8.61 -3.90 9.26
N GLY A 96 -8.20 -4.65 10.27
CA GLY A 96 -7.80 -6.06 10.13
C GLY A 96 -8.94 -6.95 9.65
N SER A 97 -10.16 -6.75 10.18
CA SER A 97 -11.33 -7.51 9.74
C SER A 97 -11.75 -7.16 8.32
N MET A 98 -11.72 -5.89 7.92
CA MET A 98 -11.97 -5.49 6.53
C MET A 98 -10.95 -6.10 5.57
N TYR A 99 -9.67 -6.10 5.94
CA TYR A 99 -8.61 -6.75 5.17
C TYR A 99 -8.87 -8.25 5.04
N ALA A 100 -9.17 -8.93 6.15
CA ALA A 100 -9.43 -10.37 6.16
C ALA A 100 -10.65 -10.76 5.31
N VAL A 101 -11.74 -10.00 5.41
CA VAL A 101 -12.95 -10.21 4.59
C VAL A 101 -12.63 -10.01 3.12
N LEU A 102 -11.93 -8.93 2.76
CA LEU A 102 -11.53 -8.69 1.38
C LEU A 102 -10.63 -9.81 0.85
N SER A 103 -9.63 -10.24 1.61
CA SER A 103 -8.74 -11.34 1.24
C SER A 103 -9.52 -12.65 1.05
N ALA A 104 -10.46 -12.97 1.94
CA ALA A 104 -11.30 -14.14 1.83
C ALA A 104 -12.20 -14.09 0.58
N LEU A 105 -12.75 -12.91 0.25
CA LEU A 105 -13.53 -12.70 -0.97
C LEU A 105 -12.67 -12.90 -2.22
N ILE A 106 -11.50 -12.26 -2.28
CA ILE A 106 -10.56 -12.43 -3.42
C ILE A 106 -10.18 -13.89 -3.59
N PHE A 107 -9.95 -14.62 -2.49
CA PHE A 107 -9.62 -16.04 -2.55
C PHE A 107 -10.80 -16.89 -3.05
N ALA A 108 -12.01 -16.67 -2.52
CA ALA A 108 -13.21 -17.39 -2.94
C ALA A 108 -13.57 -17.13 -4.41
N LEU A 109 -13.34 -15.90 -4.89
CA LEU A 109 -13.63 -15.44 -6.25
C LEU A 109 -12.37 -15.47 -7.15
N ALA A 110 -11.29 -16.14 -6.75
CA ALA A 110 -10.02 -16.05 -7.47
C ALA A 110 -10.14 -16.48 -8.95
N LYS A 111 -10.84 -17.60 -9.22
CA LYS A 111 -11.07 -18.09 -10.58
C LYS A 111 -11.86 -17.09 -11.46
N PRO A 112 -13.06 -16.63 -11.05
CA PRO A 112 -13.80 -15.65 -11.85
C PRO A 112 -13.06 -14.31 -11.95
N LEU A 113 -12.37 -13.83 -10.90
CA LEU A 113 -11.57 -12.61 -10.95
C LEU A 113 -10.44 -12.71 -11.97
N CYS A 114 -9.67 -13.80 -11.95
CA CYS A 114 -8.60 -14.03 -12.93
C CYS A 114 -9.12 -14.05 -14.37
N ASN A 115 -10.32 -14.61 -14.61
CA ASN A 115 -10.93 -14.63 -15.94
C ASN A 115 -11.44 -13.25 -16.38
N LEU A 116 -11.92 -12.41 -15.46
CA LEU A 116 -12.33 -11.03 -15.75
C LEU A 116 -11.13 -10.10 -15.97
N MET A 117 -10.04 -10.34 -15.24
CA MET A 117 -8.79 -9.58 -15.34
C MET A 117 -7.86 -10.07 -16.44
N ALA A 118 -8.09 -11.30 -16.94
CA ALA A 118 -7.48 -11.74 -18.17
C ALA A 118 -8.00 -10.85 -19.29
N SER A 119 -7.14 -9.97 -19.77
CA SER A 119 -7.33 -9.34 -21.07
C SER A 119 -7.47 -10.47 -22.06
N ASN A 120 -8.69 -10.76 -22.51
CA ASN A 120 -8.88 -11.60 -23.69
C ASN A 120 -7.90 -11.07 -24.74
N SER A 121 -7.02 -11.93 -25.22
CA SER A 121 -6.31 -11.72 -26.48
C SER A 121 -7.36 -11.70 -27.59
N LEU A 122 -8.13 -10.63 -27.67
CA LEU A 122 -8.89 -10.30 -28.87
C LEU A 122 -7.88 -9.70 -29.84
N GLN A 123 -7.43 -10.59 -30.72
CA GLN A 123 -6.63 -10.44 -31.94
C GLN A 123 -5.12 -10.29 -31.76
#